data_AF-A0A3B9NYN9-F1
#
_entry.id   AF-A0A3B9NYN9-F1
#
_cell.length_a   1.000
_cell.length_b   1.000
_cell.length_c   1.000
_cell.angle_alpha   90.00
_cell.angle_beta   90.00
_cell.angle_gamma   90.00
#
_symmetry.space_group_name_H-M   'P 1'
#
loop_
_entity.id
_entity.type
_entity.pdbx_description
1 polymer ?
#
loop_
_entity_poly.entity_id
_entity_poly.type
_entity_poly.pdbx_seq_one_letter_code
_entity_poly.pdbx_strand_id
1 'polypeptide(L)' 'MPTPTVASAEFCTDPHCGEPIPEKRREAIPGVQFCAECQERNERLKKLKGRYASAD' A
#
# COMPACT_ATOMS: atom_id res chain seq x y z
N MET A 1 -24.48 -2.93 2.45
CA MET A 1 -23.98 -1.58 2.78
C MET A 1 -22.88 -1.25 1.77
N PRO A 2 -22.89 -0.10 1.09
CA PRO A 2 -21.83 0.23 0.15
C PRO A 2 -20.52 0.32 0.93
N THR A 3 -19.53 -0.47 0.54
CA THR A 3 -18.17 -0.38 1.06
C THR A 3 -17.68 1.06 0.84
N PRO A 4 -17.09 1.73 1.85
CA PRO A 4 -16.51 3.04 1.64
C PRO A 4 -15.42 2.87 0.58
N THR A 5 -15.72 3.33 -0.63
CA THR A 5 -14.82 3.23 -1.77
C THR A 5 -13.80 4.34 -1.55
N VAL A 6 -12.83 4.08 -0.68
CA VAL A 6 -11.72 4.99 -0.46
C VAL A 6 -11.07 5.23 -1.81
N ALA A 7 -10.99 6.49 -2.23
CA ALA A 7 -10.35 6.85 -3.48
C ALA A 7 -8.86 6.44 -3.41
N SER A 8 -8.39 5.80 -4.46
CA SER A 8 -6.96 5.51 -4.61
C SER A 8 -6.18 6.83 -4.61
N ALA A 9 -5.16 6.93 -3.79
CA ALA A 9 -4.30 8.11 -3.75
C ALA A 9 -3.60 8.30 -5.10
N GLU A 10 -3.46 9.55 -5.51
CA GLU A 10 -2.75 9.90 -6.74
C GLU A 10 -1.22 9.90 -6.52
N PHE A 11 -0.79 10.12 -5.28
CA PHE A 11 0.60 10.17 -4.85
C PHE A 11 0.83 9.24 -3.67
N CYS A 12 2.03 8.67 -3.60
CA CYS A 12 2.45 7.81 -2.52
C CYS A 12 2.39 8.56 -1.19
N THR A 13 1.65 8.03 -0.21
CA THR A 13 1.55 8.61 1.14
C THR A 13 2.83 8.44 1.97
N ASP A 14 3.82 7.72 1.45
CA ASP A 14 5.12 7.58 2.11
C ASP A 14 5.87 8.93 2.09
N PRO A 15 6.23 9.49 3.26
CA PRO A 15 6.84 10.82 3.35
C PRO A 15 8.23 10.90 2.73
N HIS A 16 8.87 9.76 2.44
CA HIS A 16 10.18 9.69 1.81
C HIS A 16 10.10 9.36 0.31
N CYS A 17 8.93 9.07 -0.23
CA CYS A 17 8.73 8.75 -1.64
C CYS A 17 8.02 9.89 -2.37
N GLY A 18 6.78 10.21 -2.00
CA GLY A 18 5.98 11.26 -2.66
C GLY A 18 5.73 11.05 -4.16
N GLU A 19 6.09 9.91 -4.75
CA GLU A 19 5.95 9.66 -6.19
C GLU A 19 4.50 9.40 -6.60
N PRO A 20 4.12 9.75 -7.84
CA PRO A 20 2.78 9.47 -8.36
C PRO A 20 2.50 7.95 -8.42
N ILE A 21 1.31 7.55 -7.99
CA ILE A 21 0.87 6.15 -8.06
C ILE A 21 0.32 5.90 -9.48
N PRO A 22 0.92 4.95 -10.24
CA PRO A 22 0.48 4.70 -11.61
C PRO A 22 -0.95 4.17 -11.64
N GLU A 23 -1.72 4.55 -12.68
CA GLU A 23 -3.14 4.19 -12.83
C GLU A 23 -3.39 2.69 -12.73
N LYS A 24 -2.54 1.87 -13.36
CA LYS A 24 -2.62 0.41 -13.27
C LYS A 24 -2.70 -0.11 -11.83
N ARG A 25 -2.07 0.57 -10.87
CA ARG A 25 -2.12 0.22 -9.44
C ARG A 25 -3.41 0.68 -8.79
N ARG A 26 -3.91 1.86 -9.17
CA ARG A 26 -5.20 2.41 -8.71
C ARG A 26 -6.39 1.56 -9.18
N GLU A 27 -6.29 0.99 -10.38
CA GLU A 27 -7.27 0.08 -10.96
C GLU A 27 -7.20 -1.32 -10.33
N ALA A 28 -5.98 -1.86 -10.15
CA ALA A 28 -5.79 -3.18 -9.57
C ALA A 28 -6.18 -3.25 -8.08
N ILE A 29 -5.95 -2.16 -7.33
CA ILE A 29 -6.21 -2.09 -5.89
C ILE A 29 -7.04 -0.83 -5.61
N PRO A 30 -8.37 -0.95 -5.48
CA PRO A 30 -9.21 0.18 -5.10
C PRO A 30 -8.84 0.65 -3.69
N GLY A 31 -8.44 1.93 -3.58
CA GLY A 31 -7.99 2.52 -2.32
C GLY A 31 -6.48 2.43 -2.06
N VAL A 32 -5.66 2.11 -3.07
CA VAL A 32 -4.19 2.09 -2.92
C VAL A 32 -3.66 3.44 -2.44
N GLN A 33 -2.81 3.42 -1.42
CA GLN A 33 -2.18 4.62 -0.83
C GLN A 33 -0.65 4.67 -1.06
N PHE A 34 -0.05 3.57 -1.51
CA PHE A 34 1.40 3.44 -1.67
C PHE A 34 1.78 3.04 -3.10
N CYS A 35 2.89 3.59 -3.59
CA CYS A 35 3.45 3.19 -4.87
C CYS A 35 3.89 1.70 -4.86
N ALA A 36 4.17 1.13 -6.04
CA ALA A 36 4.58 -0.26 -6.17
C ALA A 36 5.83 -0.58 -5.34
N GLU A 37 6.82 0.32 -5.35
CA GLU A 37 8.07 0.12 -4.61
C GLU A 37 7.88 0.15 -3.09
N CYS A 38 7.10 1.10 -2.57
CA CYS A 38 6.78 1.18 -1.15
C CYS A 38 5.94 -0.02 -0.70
N GLN A 39 4.98 -0.45 -1.51
CA GLN A 39 4.20 -1.65 -1.19
C GLN A 39 5.10 -2.88 -1.17
N GLU A 40 5.96 -3.07 -2.17
CA GLU A 40 6.86 -4.22 -2.21
C GLU A 40 7.83 -4.23 -1.03
N ARG A 41 8.38 -3.07 -0.64
CA ARG A 41 9.15 -2.92 0.60
C ARG A 41 8.34 -3.35 1.82
N ASN A 42 7.11 -2.88 1.94
CA ASN A 42 6.25 -3.24 3.07
C ASN A 42 5.92 -4.74 3.09
N GLU A 43 5.67 -5.34 1.94
CA GLU A 43 5.42 -6.78 1.82
C GLU A 43 6.65 -7.61 2.15
N ARG A 44 7.85 -7.18 1.71
CA ARG A 44 9.13 -7.78 2.11
C ARG A 44 9.34 -7.69 3.62
N LEU A 45 9.09 -6.52 4.22
CA LEU A 45 9.17 -6.32 5.68
C LEU A 45 8.13 -7.17 6.42
N LYS A 46 6.91 -7.30 5.91
CA LYS A 46 5.87 -8.18 6.48
C LYS A 46 6.27 -9.65 6.43
N LYS A 47 6.86 -10.13 5.32
CA LYS A 47 7.39 -11.50 5.22
C LYS A 47 8.51 -11.76 6.23
N LEU A 48 9.37 -10.76 6.48
CA LEU A 48 10.42 -10.85 7.51
C LEU A 48 9.85 -10.80 8.94
N LYS A 49 8.84 -9.95 9.17
CA LYS A 49 8.13 -9.75 10.45
C LYS A 49 7.10 -10.84 10.78
N GLY A 50 6.73 -11.70 9.82
CA GLY A 50 5.84 -12.85 10.05
C GLY A 50 6.39 -13.88 11.03
N ARG A 51 7.66 -13.77 11.45
CA ARG A 51 8.24 -14.50 12.59
C ARG A 51 7.93 -13.88 13.96
N TYR A 52 7.31 -12.71 14.01
CA TYR A 52 7.06 -11.93 15.24
C TYR A 52 5.60 -11.44 15.36
N ALA A 53 4.64 -12.08 14.70
CA ALA A 53 3.20 -11.77 14.79
C ALA A 53 2.38 -12.88 15.48
N SER A 54 2.99 -13.58 16.45
CA SER A 54 2.30 -14.36 17.47
C SER A 54 3.08 -14.24 18.78
N ALA A 55 2.83 -13.13 19.47
CA ALA A 55 3.11 -12.94 20.88
C ALA A 55 2.05 -11.98 21.43
N ASP A 56 0.80 -12.44 21.38
CA ASP A 56 -0.24 -12.16 22.38
C ASP A 56 -1.12 -13.42 22.48
#